data_AF-G5AAW2-F1
#
_entry.id   AF-G5AAW2-F1
#
_cell.length_a   1.000
_cell.length_b   1.000
_cell.length_c   1.000
_cell.angle_alpha   90.00
_cell.angle_beta   90.00
_cell.angle_gamma   90.00
#
_symmetry.space_group_name_H-M   'P 1'
#
loop_
_entity.id
_entity.type
_entity.pdbx_description
1 polymer ?
#
loop_
_entity_poly.entity_id
_entity_poly.type
_entity_poly.pdbx_seq_one_letter_code
_entity_poly.pdbx_strand_id
1 'polypeptide(L)'
;MLDTLRVKRLHGDWEAASRLRHSALLLLSEATRRYSMPRARFDINNVTDDTCLLFYRFTQRHLRRLQASFQLPAGLEGLCITLHRPCYPTRWMEMSGIYGRWPSALSSIFYFVIDFISERCSRLLKGNLDYVSSRLHEFSQAIYDQGAELDRIWGFVDGTVRGICRPGGAREQQCVYSGHKRKHALKFQTVATPDGMIFHLHGPAEGRRHDILLLRESGLEERVRRDGRFQDYFVYGDQAYGRTDVFVSPFKGSSLTPAQAAINASMSKVRTSVEWPYGQVVN
;
A
#
# COMPACT_ATOMS: atom_id res chain seq x y z
N MET A 1 18.10 -57.19 -38.44
CA MET A 1 18.90 -55.95 -38.27
C MET A 1 17.91 -54.84 -37.93
N LEU A 2 18.10 -54.18 -36.77
CA LEU A 2 17.33 -53.02 -36.23
C LEU A 2 15.91 -53.38 -35.70
N ASP A 3 15.40 -52.97 -34.54
CA ASP A 3 15.88 -52.14 -33.42
C ASP A 3 14.89 -52.38 -32.23
N THR A 4 15.32 -52.99 -31.12
CA THR A 4 14.46 -53.26 -29.95
C THR A 4 14.60 -52.14 -28.91
N LEU A 5 13.75 -51.13 -29.05
CA LEU A 5 13.61 -50.01 -28.12
C LEU A 5 13.06 -50.46 -26.75
N ARG A 6 13.92 -50.33 -25.74
CA ARG A 6 13.65 -49.99 -24.32
C ARG A 6 12.18 -49.97 -23.87
N VAL A 7 11.79 -51.01 -23.12
CA VAL A 7 10.77 -50.91 -22.07
C VAL A 7 11.49 -51.00 -20.72
N LYS A 8 11.81 -49.84 -20.13
CA LYS A 8 12.26 -49.76 -18.73
C LYS A 8 11.04 -49.97 -17.83
N ARG A 9 10.98 -51.13 -17.16
CA ARG A 9 10.11 -51.41 -16.01
C ARG A 9 10.35 -50.35 -14.93
N LEU A 10 9.37 -49.48 -14.70
CA LEU A 10 9.24 -48.72 -13.46
C LEU A 10 8.53 -49.62 -12.45
N HIS A 11 9.31 -50.38 -11.69
CA HIS A 11 8.87 -50.89 -10.39
C HIS A 11 9.74 -50.20 -9.35
N GLY A 12 9.28 -49.02 -8.92
CA GLY A 12 9.78 -48.39 -7.71
C GLY A 12 9.43 -49.27 -6.52
N ASP A 13 10.42 -49.52 -5.68
CA ASP A 13 10.33 -50.39 -4.50
C ASP A 13 9.28 -49.87 -3.51
N TRP A 14 8.07 -50.43 -3.59
CA TRP A 14 6.92 -50.05 -2.75
C TRP A 14 7.18 -50.30 -1.26
N GLU A 15 8.04 -51.25 -0.91
CA GLU A 15 8.44 -51.49 0.48
C GLU A 15 9.37 -50.39 0.98
N ALA A 16 10.31 -49.91 0.15
CA ALA A 16 11.13 -48.75 0.49
C ALA A 16 10.28 -47.48 0.68
N ALA A 17 9.29 -47.26 -0.20
CA ALA A 17 8.37 -46.12 -0.09
C ALA A 17 7.44 -46.21 1.14
N SER A 18 7.01 -47.42 1.51
CA SER A 18 6.20 -47.67 2.70
C SER A 18 7.00 -47.48 3.99
N ARG A 19 8.24 -48.00 4.03
CA ARG A 19 9.19 -47.79 5.14
C ARG A 19 9.51 -46.32 5.36
N LEU A 20 9.78 -45.57 4.28
CA LEU A 20 10.00 -44.12 4.35
C LEU A 20 8.76 -43.36 4.86
N ARG A 21 7.55 -43.75 4.45
CA ARG A 21 6.31 -43.17 4.97
C ARG A 21 6.11 -43.46 6.45
N HIS A 22 6.38 -44.68 6.89
CA HIS A 22 6.21 -45.07 8.28
C HIS A 22 7.25 -44.40 9.19
N SER A 23 8.50 -44.29 8.73
CA SER A 23 9.56 -43.52 9.41
C SER A 23 9.27 -42.02 9.42
N ALA A 24 8.70 -41.46 8.36
CA ALA A 24 8.27 -40.06 8.34
C ALA A 24 7.10 -39.81 9.31
N LEU A 25 6.14 -40.73 9.41
CA LEU A 25 5.05 -40.64 10.39
C LEU A 25 5.55 -40.80 11.84
N LEU A 26 6.53 -41.66 12.08
CA LEU A 26 7.19 -41.81 13.39
C LEU A 26 8.02 -40.57 13.75
N LEU A 27 8.75 -40.00 12.80
CA LEU A 27 9.45 -38.72 13.00
C LEU A 27 8.48 -37.56 13.27
N LEU A 28 7.32 -37.55 12.61
CA LEU A 28 6.27 -36.55 12.86
C LEU A 28 5.55 -36.78 14.20
N SER A 29 5.40 -38.03 14.67
CA SER A 29 4.80 -38.34 15.97
C SER A 29 5.78 -38.13 17.14
N GLU A 30 7.06 -38.44 16.96
CA GLU A 30 8.16 -38.18 17.91
C GLU A 30 8.60 -36.70 17.92
N ALA A 31 8.33 -35.93 16.86
CA ALA A 31 8.47 -34.47 16.85
C ALA A 31 7.47 -33.73 17.75
N THR A 32 6.93 -34.41 18.77
CA THR A 32 6.27 -33.79 19.92
C THR A 32 7.27 -33.11 20.87
N ARG A 33 8.20 -32.32 20.35
CA ARG A 33 8.57 -31.06 21.03
C ARG A 33 7.60 -30.00 20.58
N ARG A 34 6.43 -30.07 21.22
CA ARG A 34 5.32 -29.11 21.15
C ARG A 34 5.92 -27.71 21.15
N TYR A 35 5.66 -26.93 20.11
CA TYR A 35 5.83 -25.49 20.17
C TYR A 35 5.07 -24.99 21.40
N SER A 36 5.79 -24.71 22.48
CA SER A 36 5.21 -24.18 23.70
C SER A 36 5.06 -22.69 23.51
N MET A 37 3.82 -22.23 23.37
CA MET A 37 3.52 -20.81 23.37
C MET A 37 4.17 -20.15 24.59
N PRO A 38 4.94 -19.06 24.40
CA PRO A 38 5.36 -18.26 25.53
C PRO A 38 4.13 -17.85 26.33
N ARG A 39 4.12 -18.13 27.64
CA ARG A 39 3.07 -17.64 28.56
C ARG A 39 3.17 -16.14 28.84
N ALA A 40 4.00 -15.42 28.08
CA ALA A 40 4.12 -13.98 28.16
C ALA A 40 2.83 -13.33 27.63
N ARG A 41 2.29 -12.36 28.37
CA ARG A 41 1.28 -11.44 27.84
C ARG A 41 2.01 -10.20 27.37
N PHE A 42 1.73 -9.78 26.14
CA PHE A 42 2.21 -8.49 25.65
C PHE A 42 1.68 -7.36 26.54
N ASP A 43 2.59 -6.51 27.00
CA ASP A 43 2.24 -5.28 27.70
C ASP A 43 3.07 -4.14 27.12
N ILE A 44 2.39 -3.23 26.42
CA ILE A 44 3.00 -2.05 25.79
C ILE A 44 3.71 -1.15 26.79
N ASN A 45 3.32 -1.17 28.07
CA ASN A 45 3.97 -0.35 29.10
C ASN A 45 5.42 -0.80 29.38
N ASN A 46 5.74 -2.07 29.07
CA ASN A 46 7.08 -2.64 29.24
C ASN A 46 7.98 -2.45 28.00
N VAL A 47 7.50 -1.77 26.95
CA VAL A 47 8.22 -1.59 25.68
C VAL A 47 8.76 -0.16 25.60
N THR A 48 10.06 0.05 25.43
CA THR A 48 10.64 1.41 25.35
C THR A 48 10.17 2.17 24.11
N ASP A 49 10.20 3.51 24.14
CA ASP A 49 9.85 4.32 22.97
C ASP A 49 10.74 4.03 21.76
N ASP A 50 12.03 3.74 21.96
CA ASP A 50 12.94 3.33 20.88
C ASP A 50 12.47 2.02 20.22
N THR A 51 12.05 1.05 21.03
CA THR A 51 11.49 -0.22 20.55
C THR A 51 10.17 0.02 19.82
N CYS A 52 9.32 0.91 20.35
CA CYS A 52 8.06 1.26 19.70
C CYS A 52 8.28 1.95 18.34
N LEU A 53 9.26 2.85 18.23
CA LEU A 53 9.62 3.50 16.97
C LEU A 53 10.16 2.48 15.94
N LEU A 54 10.93 1.49 16.39
CA LEU A 54 11.46 0.45 15.52
C LEU A 54 10.36 -0.45 14.93
N PHE A 55 9.47 -0.96 15.78
CA PHE A 55 8.47 -1.95 15.36
C PHE A 55 7.14 -1.36 14.89
N TYR A 56 6.79 -0.16 15.36
CA TYR A 56 5.49 0.44 15.11
C TYR A 56 5.58 1.80 14.41
N ARG A 57 6.77 2.41 14.31
CA ARG A 57 6.98 3.79 13.82
C ARG A 57 6.33 4.89 14.67
N PHE A 58 5.87 4.53 15.87
CA PHE A 58 5.15 5.42 16.78
C PHE A 58 5.66 5.24 18.20
N THR A 59 5.78 6.33 18.97
CA THR A 59 6.01 6.26 20.42
C THR A 59 4.81 5.68 21.15
N GLN A 60 4.96 5.26 22.40
CA GLN A 60 3.82 4.78 23.18
C GLN A 60 2.70 5.84 23.28
N ARG A 61 3.07 7.12 23.41
CA ARG A 61 2.10 8.23 23.44
C ARG A 61 1.31 8.31 22.14
N HIS A 62 1.97 8.15 21.00
CA HIS A 62 1.30 8.10 19.69
C HIS A 62 0.36 6.90 19.58
N LEU A 63 0.79 5.71 20.02
CA LEU A 63 -0.04 4.49 20.01
C LEU A 63 -1.31 4.65 20.84
N ARG A 64 -1.23 5.24 22.04
CA ARG A 64 -2.41 5.53 22.87
C ARG A 64 -3.35 6.53 22.19
N ARG A 65 -2.82 7.58 21.56
CA ARG A 65 -3.63 8.54 20.79
C ARG A 65 -4.30 7.89 19.59
N LEU A 66 -3.61 7.00 18.88
CA LEU A 66 -4.16 6.25 17.74
C LEU A 66 -5.26 5.30 18.20
N GLN A 67 -5.03 4.54 19.27
CA GLN A 67 -6.04 3.63 19.82
C GLN A 67 -7.31 4.37 20.25
N ALA A 68 -7.18 5.52 20.90
CA ALA A 68 -8.32 6.36 21.26
C ALA A 68 -9.03 6.94 20.01
N SER A 69 -8.28 7.41 19.03
CA SER A 69 -8.82 7.99 17.78
C SER A 69 -9.58 6.95 16.94
N PHE A 70 -9.01 5.75 16.84
CA PHE A 70 -9.63 4.64 16.12
C PHE A 70 -10.75 3.97 16.92
N GLN A 71 -10.79 4.13 18.25
CA GLN A 71 -11.75 3.44 19.15
C GLN A 71 -11.66 1.91 19.02
N LEU A 72 -10.44 1.37 18.99
CA LEU A 72 -10.20 -0.05 18.75
C LEU A 72 -10.70 -0.92 19.91
N PRO A 73 -11.59 -1.91 19.66
CA PRO A 73 -12.04 -2.82 20.71
C PRO A 73 -10.97 -3.85 21.10
N ALA A 74 -10.03 -4.16 20.20
CA ALA A 74 -8.89 -5.05 20.46
C ALA A 74 -7.77 -4.39 21.31
N GLY A 75 -7.93 -3.12 21.69
CA GLY A 75 -6.99 -2.37 22.51
C GLY A 75 -5.64 -2.11 21.84
N LEU A 76 -4.62 -1.80 22.66
CA LEU A 76 -3.26 -1.48 22.19
C LEU A 76 -2.53 -2.69 21.61
N GLU A 77 -2.77 -3.90 22.14
CA GLU A 77 -2.16 -5.13 21.61
C GLU A 77 -2.54 -5.34 20.14
N GLY A 78 -3.84 -5.23 19.82
CA GLY A 78 -4.32 -5.35 18.45
C GLY A 78 -3.73 -4.30 17.51
N LEU A 79 -3.64 -3.04 17.97
CA LEU A 79 -2.99 -1.97 17.21
C LEU A 79 -1.50 -2.28 16.94
N CYS A 80 -0.76 -2.75 17.96
CA CYS A 80 0.65 -3.09 17.83
C CYS A 80 0.88 -4.25 16.86
N ILE A 81 0.05 -5.30 16.92
CA ILE A 81 0.08 -6.42 15.97
C ILE A 81 -0.11 -5.89 14.54
N THR A 82 -1.10 -5.02 14.35
CA THR A 82 -1.42 -4.45 13.04
C THR A 82 -0.36 -3.52 12.48
N LEU A 83 0.32 -2.74 13.32
CA LEU A 83 1.41 -1.86 12.90
C LEU A 83 2.72 -2.61 12.65
N HIS A 84 2.99 -3.67 13.41
CA HIS A 84 4.18 -4.50 13.26
C HIS A 84 4.15 -5.27 11.95
N ARG A 85 3.03 -5.93 11.64
CA ARG A 85 2.91 -6.84 10.49
C ARG A 85 3.36 -6.26 9.13
N PRO A 86 3.01 -5.01 8.76
CA PRO A 86 3.43 -4.38 7.50
C PRO A 86 4.76 -3.61 7.63
N CYS A 87 5.36 -3.51 8.82
CA CYS A 87 6.62 -2.78 8.98
C CYS A 87 7.80 -3.49 8.29
N TYR A 88 7.75 -4.83 8.22
CA TYR A 88 8.71 -5.65 7.48
C TYR A 88 8.14 -7.05 7.20
N PRO A 89 8.71 -7.80 6.23
CA PRO A 89 8.30 -9.18 5.97
C PRO A 89 8.58 -10.10 7.16
N THR A 90 7.56 -10.38 7.99
CA THR A 90 7.64 -11.31 9.13
C THR A 90 6.67 -12.49 8.99
N ARG A 91 6.98 -13.62 9.63
CA ARG A 91 6.07 -14.75 9.78
C ARG A 91 5.25 -14.62 11.07
N TRP A 92 4.00 -15.07 11.06
CA TRP A 92 3.17 -15.10 12.27
C TRP A 92 3.83 -15.86 13.43
N MET A 93 4.59 -16.91 13.12
CA MET A 93 5.32 -17.70 14.12
C MET A 93 6.42 -16.90 14.84
N GLU A 94 7.04 -15.93 14.19
CA GLU A 94 8.05 -15.06 14.81
C GLU A 94 7.37 -14.07 15.75
N MET A 95 6.28 -13.46 15.30
CA MET A 95 5.47 -12.54 16.09
C MET A 95 4.85 -13.22 17.34
N SER A 96 4.58 -14.53 17.29
CA SER A 96 4.10 -15.29 18.45
C SER A 96 5.04 -15.23 19.66
N GLY A 97 6.35 -15.12 19.43
CA GLY A 97 7.34 -14.93 20.49
C GLY A 97 7.16 -13.62 21.26
N ILE A 98 6.74 -12.57 20.56
CA ILE A 98 6.61 -11.21 21.08
C ILE A 98 5.25 -11.02 21.76
N TYR A 99 4.18 -11.50 21.12
CA TYR A 99 2.82 -11.24 21.58
C TYR A 99 2.25 -12.33 22.48
N GLY A 100 2.89 -13.52 22.54
CA GLY A 100 2.38 -14.66 23.32
C GLY A 100 1.03 -15.19 22.82
N ARG A 101 0.73 -14.97 21.54
CA ARG A 101 -0.49 -15.43 20.87
C ARG A 101 -0.19 -16.46 19.80
N TRP A 102 -1.08 -17.44 19.65
CA TRP A 102 -1.01 -18.40 18.55
C TRP A 102 -1.01 -17.68 17.20
N PRO A 103 -0.28 -18.19 16.18
CA PRO A 103 -0.25 -17.58 14.85
C PRO A 103 -1.64 -17.33 14.24
N SER A 104 -2.58 -18.24 14.48
CA SER A 104 -3.98 -18.10 14.05
C SER A 104 -4.66 -16.90 14.71
N ALA A 105 -4.49 -16.74 16.03
CA ALA A 105 -5.04 -15.60 16.76
C ALA A 105 -4.42 -14.27 16.31
N LEU A 106 -3.11 -14.23 16.05
CA LEU A 106 -2.45 -13.04 15.48
C LEU A 106 -3.02 -12.66 14.12
N SER A 107 -3.20 -13.65 13.23
CA SER A 107 -3.81 -13.44 11.94
C SER A 107 -5.24 -12.90 12.07
N SER A 108 -6.06 -13.50 12.94
CA SER A 108 -7.44 -13.05 13.16
C SER A 108 -7.50 -11.62 13.70
N ILE A 109 -6.65 -11.29 14.69
CA ILE A 109 -6.57 -9.93 15.25
C ILE A 109 -6.15 -8.93 14.18
N PHE A 110 -5.12 -9.25 13.39
CA PHE A 110 -4.63 -8.38 12.32
C PHE A 110 -5.74 -8.01 11.32
N TYR A 111 -6.41 -9.02 10.76
CA TYR A 111 -7.46 -8.77 9.77
C TYR A 111 -8.65 -8.03 10.37
N PHE A 112 -9.09 -8.43 11.58
CA PHE A 112 -10.16 -7.73 12.29
C PHE A 112 -9.85 -6.23 12.50
N VAL A 113 -8.64 -5.91 12.97
CA VAL A 113 -8.25 -4.51 13.22
C VAL A 113 -8.10 -3.73 11.92
N ILE A 114 -7.56 -4.33 10.85
CA ILE A 114 -7.47 -3.70 9.54
C ILE A 114 -8.85 -3.39 8.98
N ASP A 115 -9.77 -4.36 9.01
CA ASP A 115 -11.14 -4.18 8.50
C ASP A 115 -11.86 -3.09 9.31
N PHE A 116 -11.76 -3.14 10.64
CA PHE A 116 -12.36 -2.15 11.53
C PHE A 116 -11.83 -0.72 11.27
N ILE A 117 -10.50 -0.55 11.15
CA ILE A 117 -9.90 0.75 10.80
C ILE A 117 -10.37 1.18 9.42
N SER A 118 -10.37 0.27 8.44
CA SER A 118 -10.74 0.58 7.06
C SER A 118 -12.19 1.04 6.95
N GLU A 119 -13.13 0.36 7.59
CA GLU A 119 -14.54 0.75 7.60
C GLU A 119 -14.72 2.14 8.23
N ARG A 120 -14.17 2.32 9.43
CA ARG A 120 -14.31 3.55 10.22
C ARG A 120 -13.64 4.76 9.56
N CYS A 121 -12.47 4.55 8.98
CA CYS A 121 -11.61 5.61 8.44
C CYS A 121 -11.67 5.70 6.92
N SER A 122 -12.49 4.91 6.24
CA SER A 122 -12.68 4.94 4.78
C SER A 122 -12.92 6.34 4.23
N ARG A 123 -13.67 7.18 4.96
CA ARG A 123 -13.90 8.58 4.60
C ARG A 123 -12.62 9.42 4.52
N LEU A 124 -11.59 9.09 5.31
CA LEU A 124 -10.32 9.82 5.30
C LEU A 124 -9.55 9.56 4.00
N LEU A 125 -9.70 8.37 3.40
CA LEU A 125 -9.10 8.04 2.11
C LEU A 125 -9.70 8.87 0.96
N LYS A 126 -10.92 9.40 1.13
CA LYS A 126 -11.48 10.35 0.16
C LYS A 126 -10.75 11.70 0.19
N GLY A 127 -10.04 12.02 1.26
CA GLY A 127 -9.29 13.27 1.45
C GLY A 127 -10.07 14.31 2.27
N ASN A 128 -9.40 14.81 3.30
CA ASN A 128 -9.93 15.82 4.23
C ASN A 128 -9.58 17.24 3.74
N LEU A 129 -10.52 17.91 3.09
CA LEU A 129 -10.31 19.26 2.53
C LEU A 129 -10.04 20.32 3.62
N ASP A 130 -10.56 20.15 4.83
CA ASP A 130 -10.30 21.08 5.93
C ASP A 130 -8.83 21.04 6.37
N TYR A 131 -8.23 19.85 6.35
CA TYR A 131 -6.80 19.70 6.64
C TYR A 131 -5.95 20.45 5.62
N VAL A 132 -6.19 20.21 4.32
CA VAL A 132 -5.39 20.81 3.25
C VAL A 132 -5.64 22.30 3.12
N SER A 133 -6.90 22.76 3.20
CA SER A 133 -7.23 24.19 3.06
C SER A 133 -6.52 25.07 4.08
N SER A 134 -6.29 24.55 5.30
CA SER A 134 -5.51 25.25 6.33
C SER A 134 -4.00 25.36 6.04
N ARG A 135 -3.50 24.62 5.03
CA ARG A 135 -2.08 24.46 4.68
C ARG A 135 -1.77 24.74 3.22
N LEU A 136 -2.72 25.24 2.43
CA LEU A 136 -2.55 25.43 0.98
C LEU A 136 -1.30 26.26 0.64
N HIS A 137 -1.12 27.37 1.33
CA HIS A 137 0.07 28.22 1.16
C HIS A 137 1.36 27.53 1.63
N GLU A 138 1.33 26.82 2.77
CA GLU A 138 2.49 26.05 3.26
C GLU A 138 2.93 25.01 2.22
N PHE A 139 1.96 24.28 1.66
CA PHE A 139 2.21 23.25 0.67
C PHE A 139 2.70 23.82 -0.65
N SER A 140 2.08 24.89 -1.14
CA SER A 140 2.49 25.49 -2.41
C SER A 140 3.85 26.15 -2.33
N GLN A 141 4.17 26.81 -1.21
CA GLN A 141 5.49 27.35 -0.96
C GLN A 141 6.55 26.25 -0.87
N ALA A 142 6.27 25.14 -0.15
CA ALA A 142 7.21 24.03 -0.06
C ALA A 142 7.53 23.40 -1.43
N ILE A 143 6.54 23.31 -2.33
CA ILE A 143 6.75 22.83 -3.70
C ILE A 143 7.57 23.83 -4.51
N TYR A 144 7.28 25.12 -4.38
CA TYR A 144 8.01 26.19 -5.05
C TYR A 144 9.48 26.24 -4.62
N ASP A 145 9.75 26.20 -3.31
CA ASP A 145 11.09 26.21 -2.73
C ASP A 145 11.95 25.01 -3.16
N GLN A 146 11.31 23.89 -3.49
CA GLN A 146 11.98 22.71 -4.05
C GLN A 146 12.38 22.87 -5.53
N GLY A 147 12.02 24.00 -6.15
CA GLY A 147 12.39 24.38 -7.51
C GLY A 147 11.27 24.20 -8.54
N ALA A 148 10.00 24.25 -8.12
CA ALA A 148 8.86 24.30 -9.03
C ALA A 148 8.69 25.70 -9.62
N GLU A 149 8.40 25.82 -10.91
CA GLU A 149 8.10 27.13 -11.52
C GLU A 149 6.68 27.62 -11.22
N LEU A 150 5.79 26.70 -10.81
CA LEU A 150 4.40 27.00 -10.47
C LEU A 150 4.24 27.11 -8.96
N ASP A 151 3.82 28.27 -8.47
CA ASP A 151 3.76 28.67 -7.05
C ASP A 151 2.43 28.34 -6.35
N ARG A 152 1.43 27.85 -7.09
CA ARG A 152 0.08 27.51 -6.57
C ARG A 152 -0.25 26.02 -6.60
N ILE A 153 0.75 25.15 -6.75
CA ILE A 153 0.54 23.70 -6.71
C ILE A 153 0.57 23.23 -5.26
N TRP A 154 -0.49 22.59 -4.75
CA TRP A 154 -0.53 22.11 -3.36
C TRP A 154 -0.32 20.59 -3.21
N GLY A 155 -0.31 19.85 -4.31
CA GLY A 155 -0.12 18.41 -4.31
C GLY A 155 0.05 17.82 -5.70
N PHE A 156 0.41 16.54 -5.75
CA PHE A 156 0.65 15.81 -6.98
C PHE A 156 -0.32 14.64 -7.13
N VAL A 157 -1.02 14.56 -8.26
CA VAL A 157 -1.89 13.43 -8.60
C VAL A 157 -1.13 12.43 -9.46
N ASP A 158 -1.26 11.14 -9.13
CA ASP A 158 -0.70 10.07 -9.96
C ASP A 158 -1.48 8.75 -9.81
N GLY A 159 -1.31 7.90 -10.82
CA GLY A 159 -1.86 6.55 -10.85
C GLY A 159 -0.81 5.53 -10.45
N THR A 160 -1.07 4.74 -9.40
CA THR A 160 -0.19 3.66 -8.98
C THR A 160 -0.79 2.29 -9.24
N VAL A 161 0.05 1.35 -9.67
CA VAL A 161 -0.33 -0.01 -10.05
C VAL A 161 0.26 -0.99 -9.04
N ARG A 162 -0.58 -1.77 -8.37
CA ARG A 162 -0.18 -2.82 -7.43
C ARG A 162 -0.30 -4.19 -8.10
N GLY A 163 0.82 -4.87 -8.28
CA GLY A 163 0.85 -6.21 -8.87
C GLY A 163 0.12 -7.22 -7.98
N ILE A 164 -0.63 -8.13 -8.59
CA ILE A 164 -1.31 -9.21 -7.91
C ILE A 164 -0.94 -10.55 -8.55
N CYS A 165 -1.16 -11.64 -7.82
CA CYS A 165 -1.11 -12.98 -8.40
C CYS A 165 -2.12 -13.11 -9.55
N ARG A 166 -1.78 -13.93 -10.56
CA ARG A 166 -2.68 -14.23 -11.67
C ARG A 166 -3.98 -14.86 -11.14
N PRO A 167 -5.16 -14.25 -11.38
CA PRO A 167 -6.43 -14.86 -11.00
C PRO A 167 -6.65 -16.17 -11.78
N GLY A 168 -7.33 -17.14 -11.15
CA GLY A 168 -7.66 -18.42 -11.79
C GLY A 168 -8.77 -18.33 -12.84
N GLY A 169 -9.68 -17.36 -12.71
CA GLY A 169 -10.79 -17.15 -13.64
C GLY A 169 -10.38 -16.34 -14.88
N ALA A 170 -10.86 -16.77 -16.06
CA ALA A 170 -10.49 -16.15 -17.34
C ALA A 170 -10.96 -14.69 -17.47
N ARG A 171 -12.14 -14.37 -16.95
CA ARG A 171 -12.71 -13.01 -16.99
C ARG A 171 -11.90 -12.06 -16.09
N GLU A 172 -11.67 -12.47 -14.85
CA GLU A 172 -10.90 -11.71 -13.86
C GLU A 172 -9.48 -11.49 -14.37
N GLN A 173 -8.88 -12.53 -14.95
CA GLN A 173 -7.55 -12.47 -15.55
C GLN A 173 -7.46 -11.36 -16.62
N GLN A 174 -8.41 -11.32 -17.55
CA GLN A 174 -8.44 -10.31 -18.62
C GLN A 174 -8.71 -8.90 -18.09
N CYS A 175 -9.59 -8.76 -17.09
CA CYS A 175 -9.92 -7.48 -16.49
C CYS A 175 -8.73 -6.81 -15.79
N VAL A 176 -7.93 -7.59 -15.05
CA VAL A 176 -6.83 -7.04 -14.23
C VAL A 176 -5.48 -7.06 -14.93
N TYR A 177 -5.37 -7.60 -16.14
CA TYR A 177 -4.12 -7.57 -16.90
C TYR A 177 -3.86 -6.17 -17.46
N SER A 178 -2.76 -5.54 -17.02
CA SER A 178 -2.29 -4.28 -17.58
C SER A 178 -1.34 -4.57 -18.73
N GLY A 179 -1.75 -4.28 -19.97
CA GLY A 179 -0.88 -4.43 -21.15
C GLY A 179 0.37 -3.54 -21.07
N HIS A 180 0.22 -2.30 -20.59
CA HIS A 180 1.32 -1.35 -20.44
C HIS A 180 2.37 -1.82 -19.41
N LYS A 181 1.94 -2.38 -18.27
CA LYS A 181 2.86 -2.89 -17.23
C LYS A 181 3.20 -4.39 -17.38
N ARG A 182 2.58 -5.08 -18.34
CA ARG A 182 2.73 -6.52 -18.64
C ARG A 182 2.57 -7.43 -17.42
N LYS A 183 1.65 -7.09 -16.51
CA LYS A 183 1.36 -7.86 -15.29
C LYS A 183 -0.11 -7.76 -14.87
N HIS A 184 -0.59 -8.73 -14.10
CA HIS A 184 -1.87 -8.64 -13.40
C HIS A 184 -1.75 -7.65 -12.26
N ALA A 185 -2.66 -6.69 -12.20
CA ALA A 185 -2.58 -5.63 -11.22
C ALA A 185 -3.91 -4.93 -10.94
N LEU A 186 -3.99 -4.35 -9.75
CA LEU A 186 -5.00 -3.37 -9.37
C LEU A 186 -4.42 -1.97 -9.54
N LYS A 187 -5.26 -1.03 -9.95
CA LYS A 187 -4.89 0.37 -10.14
C LYS A 187 -5.53 1.23 -9.06
N PHE A 188 -4.78 2.21 -8.60
CA PHE A 188 -5.21 3.21 -7.65
C PHE A 188 -4.82 4.58 -8.18
N GLN A 189 -5.64 5.58 -7.88
CA GLN A 189 -5.29 6.98 -8.06
C GLN A 189 -5.02 7.57 -6.69
N THR A 190 -3.98 8.39 -6.56
CA THR A 190 -3.78 9.16 -5.34
C THR A 190 -3.45 10.61 -5.60
N VAL A 191 -3.60 11.43 -4.56
CA VAL A 191 -2.93 12.73 -4.44
C VAL A 191 -1.98 12.67 -3.26
N ALA A 192 -0.71 12.99 -3.49
CA ALA A 192 0.29 13.15 -2.44
C ALA A 192 0.46 14.63 -2.11
N THR A 193 0.57 14.93 -0.82
CA THR A 193 0.84 16.28 -0.31
C THR A 193 2.30 16.42 0.15
N PRO A 194 2.85 17.64 0.21
CA PRO A 194 4.27 17.89 0.56
C PRO A 194 4.70 17.40 1.94
N ASP A 195 3.76 17.20 2.86
CA ASP A 195 3.98 16.60 4.18
C ASP A 195 4.20 15.07 4.14
N GLY A 196 4.21 14.47 2.95
CA GLY A 196 4.42 13.03 2.73
C GLY A 196 3.16 12.19 2.88
N MET A 197 1.98 12.80 3.09
CA MET A 197 0.73 12.07 3.20
C MET A 197 0.13 11.73 1.83
N ILE A 198 -0.51 10.56 1.76
CA ILE A 198 -1.49 10.27 0.71
C ILE A 198 -2.81 10.93 1.13
N PHE A 199 -3.06 12.13 0.62
CA PHE A 199 -4.27 12.90 0.91
C PHE A 199 -5.52 12.19 0.37
N HIS A 200 -5.45 11.70 -0.85
CA HIS A 200 -6.58 11.04 -1.53
C HIS A 200 -6.14 9.68 -2.07
N LEU A 201 -7.00 8.68 -1.96
CA LEU A 201 -6.85 7.34 -2.53
C LEU A 201 -8.19 6.88 -3.11
N HIS A 202 -8.20 6.61 -4.41
CA HIS A 202 -9.33 5.99 -5.11
C HIS A 202 -8.90 4.67 -5.76
N GLY A 203 -9.80 3.69 -5.75
CA GLY A 203 -9.55 2.30 -6.15
C GLY A 203 -9.96 1.31 -5.05
N PRO A 204 -9.65 0.02 -5.22
CA PRO A 204 -8.96 -0.59 -6.36
C PRO A 204 -9.81 -0.58 -7.64
N ALA A 205 -9.18 -0.31 -8.78
CA ALA A 205 -9.77 -0.45 -10.11
C ALA A 205 -9.03 -1.52 -10.94
N GLU A 206 -9.68 -1.99 -12.01
CA GLU A 206 -9.08 -2.88 -13.00
C GLU A 206 -7.77 -2.28 -13.58
N GLY A 207 -6.67 -3.04 -13.59
CA GLY A 207 -5.34 -2.58 -14.03
C GLY A 207 -5.24 -2.04 -15.46
N ARG A 208 -6.22 -2.33 -16.32
CA ARG A 208 -6.32 -1.83 -17.70
C ARG A 208 -6.94 -0.44 -17.84
N ARG A 209 -7.55 0.10 -16.77
CA ARG A 209 -8.27 1.38 -16.83
C ARG A 209 -7.31 2.57 -16.94
N HIS A 210 -7.74 3.60 -17.66
CA HIS A 210 -6.99 4.85 -17.80
C HIS A 210 -7.11 5.73 -16.55
N ASP A 211 -6.06 6.48 -16.22
CA ASP A 211 -6.02 7.34 -15.01
C ASP A 211 -7.10 8.42 -14.98
N ILE A 212 -7.42 8.99 -16.15
CA ILE A 212 -8.50 9.97 -16.27
C ILE A 212 -9.88 9.40 -15.89
N LEU A 213 -10.11 8.10 -16.11
CA LEU A 213 -11.36 7.47 -15.72
C LEU A 213 -11.43 7.34 -14.19
N LEU A 214 -10.34 6.91 -13.55
CA LEU A 214 -10.26 6.86 -12.09
C LEU A 214 -10.45 8.25 -11.48
N LEU A 215 -9.88 9.30 -12.08
CA LEU A 215 -10.12 10.68 -11.62
C LEU A 215 -11.60 11.04 -11.67
N ARG A 216 -12.28 10.76 -12.78
CA ARG A 216 -13.71 11.04 -12.93
C ARG A 216 -14.56 10.26 -11.92
N GLU A 217 -14.27 8.97 -11.75
CA GLU A 217 -14.99 8.09 -10.80
C GLU A 217 -14.73 8.46 -9.34
N SER A 218 -13.55 9.03 -9.03
CA SER A 218 -13.21 9.46 -7.66
C SER A 218 -14.06 10.62 -7.14
N GLY A 219 -14.62 11.44 -8.04
CA GLY A 219 -15.31 12.69 -7.70
C GLY A 219 -14.42 13.73 -7.02
N LEU A 220 -13.09 13.57 -7.03
CA LEU A 220 -12.15 14.48 -6.38
C LEU A 220 -12.22 15.88 -6.96
N GLU A 221 -12.24 15.99 -8.29
CA GLU A 221 -12.24 17.27 -8.99
C GLU A 221 -13.41 18.16 -8.57
N GLU A 222 -14.62 17.61 -8.59
CA GLU A 222 -15.83 18.35 -8.23
C GLU A 222 -15.86 18.75 -6.76
N ARG A 223 -15.28 17.92 -5.88
CA ARG A 223 -15.18 18.24 -4.45
C ARG A 223 -14.23 19.40 -4.18
N VAL A 224 -13.10 19.46 -4.88
CA VAL A 224 -12.14 20.57 -4.75
C VAL A 224 -12.72 21.83 -5.37
N ARG A 225 -13.31 21.75 -6.58
CA ARG A 225 -13.94 22.88 -7.27
C ARG A 225 -15.00 23.59 -6.44
N ARG A 226 -15.84 22.84 -5.72
CA ARG A 226 -16.92 23.40 -4.88
C ARG A 226 -16.42 24.11 -3.63
N ASP A 227 -15.17 23.88 -3.23
CA ASP A 227 -14.59 24.47 -2.04
C ASP A 227 -13.81 25.73 -2.42
N GLY A 228 -14.43 26.89 -2.21
CA GLY A 228 -13.85 28.18 -2.58
C GLY A 228 -12.50 28.49 -1.91
N ARG A 229 -12.10 27.76 -0.86
CA ARG A 229 -10.76 27.90 -0.25
C ARG A 229 -9.64 27.43 -1.19
N PHE A 230 -9.95 26.56 -2.15
CA PHE A 230 -9.02 26.03 -3.15
C PHE A 230 -8.99 26.86 -4.44
N GLN A 231 -9.71 27.98 -4.48
CA GLN A 231 -9.69 28.88 -5.62
C GLN A 231 -8.23 29.29 -5.93
N ASP A 232 -7.86 29.19 -7.20
CA ASP A 232 -6.52 29.46 -7.73
C ASP A 232 -5.40 28.51 -7.25
N TYR A 233 -5.74 27.45 -6.51
CA TYR A 233 -4.80 26.40 -6.12
C TYR A 233 -5.03 25.13 -6.95
N PHE A 234 -3.93 24.48 -7.36
CA PHE A 234 -4.01 23.36 -8.30
C PHE A 234 -3.31 22.10 -7.80
N VAL A 235 -3.79 20.97 -8.29
CA VAL A 235 -3.09 19.68 -8.19
C VAL A 235 -2.37 19.42 -9.51
N TYR A 236 -1.08 19.11 -9.45
CA TYR A 236 -0.29 18.85 -10.65
C TYR A 236 -0.24 17.36 -10.95
N GLY A 237 -0.58 16.99 -12.18
CA GLY A 237 -0.61 15.60 -12.64
C GLY A 237 0.30 15.34 -13.83
N ASP A 238 0.39 14.09 -14.23
CA ASP A 238 0.91 13.75 -15.55
C ASP A 238 -0.02 14.25 -16.67
N GLN A 239 0.40 14.05 -17.91
CA GLN A 239 -0.36 14.50 -19.08
C GLN A 239 -1.76 13.88 -19.22
N ALA A 240 -2.06 12.77 -18.55
CA ALA A 240 -3.35 12.09 -18.67
C ALA A 240 -4.46 12.81 -17.90
N TYR A 241 -4.12 13.64 -16.90
CA TYR A 241 -5.10 14.34 -16.06
C TYR A 241 -5.69 15.61 -16.70
N GLY A 242 -5.01 16.20 -17.68
CA GLY A 242 -5.52 17.36 -18.41
C GLY A 242 -5.40 18.67 -17.63
N ARG A 243 -6.12 19.70 -18.08
CA ARG A 243 -6.06 21.06 -17.52
C ARG A 243 -7.46 21.55 -17.22
N THR A 244 -7.71 21.87 -15.96
CA THR A 244 -8.98 22.40 -15.46
C THR A 244 -8.69 23.52 -14.46
N ASP A 245 -9.73 24.07 -13.84
CA ASP A 245 -9.65 24.99 -12.70
C ASP A 245 -9.11 24.33 -11.41
N VAL A 246 -8.96 23.01 -11.40
CA VAL A 246 -8.43 22.24 -10.25
C VAL A 246 -7.12 21.52 -10.59
N PHE A 247 -6.98 21.02 -11.82
CA PHE A 247 -5.82 20.23 -12.23
C PHE A 247 -4.96 20.94 -13.26
N VAL A 248 -3.64 20.83 -13.10
CA VAL A 248 -2.65 21.31 -14.07
C VAL A 248 -1.80 20.13 -14.55
N SER A 249 -1.51 20.13 -15.86
CA SER A 249 -0.66 19.14 -16.51
C SER A 249 0.42 19.81 -17.36
N PRO A 250 1.55 19.12 -17.64
CA PRO A 250 2.61 19.60 -18.52
C PRO A 250 2.08 20.13 -19.86
N PHE A 251 2.78 21.11 -20.44
CA PHE A 251 2.52 21.57 -21.80
C PHE A 251 2.72 20.43 -22.81
N LYS A 252 1.84 20.36 -23.81
CA LYS A 252 1.83 19.33 -24.87
C LYS A 252 2.11 19.96 -26.23
N GLY A 253 2.68 19.18 -27.14
CA GLY A 253 2.92 19.56 -28.54
C GLY A 253 4.31 19.13 -29.01
N SER A 254 4.48 19.01 -30.34
CA SER A 254 5.76 18.72 -30.97
C SER A 254 6.75 19.90 -30.90
N SER A 255 6.23 21.12 -30.75
CA SER A 255 7.02 22.36 -30.71
C SER A 255 6.72 23.14 -29.43
N LEU A 256 7.31 22.73 -28.31
CA LEU A 256 7.27 23.50 -27.07
C LEU A 256 8.21 24.71 -27.17
N THR A 257 7.74 25.86 -26.69
CA THR A 257 8.64 27.01 -26.51
C THR A 257 9.70 26.71 -25.44
N PRO A 258 10.88 27.37 -25.46
CA PRO A 258 11.88 27.20 -24.42
C PRO A 258 11.34 27.40 -22.99
N ALA A 259 10.45 28.39 -22.81
CA ALA A 259 9.81 28.64 -21.52
C ALA A 259 8.89 27.50 -21.07
N GLN A 260 8.06 26.95 -21.98
CA GLN A 260 7.21 25.79 -21.66
C GLN A 260 8.03 24.54 -21.35
N ALA A 261 9.14 24.33 -22.07
CA ALA A 261 10.05 23.23 -21.81
C ALA A 261 10.73 23.37 -20.44
N ALA A 262 11.14 24.60 -20.08
CA ALA A 262 11.71 24.88 -18.76
C ALA A 262 10.71 24.62 -17.63
N ILE A 263 9.45 25.08 -17.76
CA ILE A 263 8.38 24.78 -16.79
C ILE A 263 8.14 23.28 -16.69
N ASN A 264 8.03 22.57 -17.82
CA ASN A 264 7.83 21.12 -17.80
C ASN A 264 9.00 20.39 -17.10
N ALA A 265 10.24 20.83 -17.33
CA ALA A 265 11.42 20.25 -16.71
C ALA A 265 11.45 20.48 -15.19
N SER A 266 11.19 21.70 -14.73
CA SER A 266 11.15 22.03 -13.30
C SER A 266 10.04 21.27 -12.57
N MET A 267 8.83 21.28 -13.14
CA MET A 267 7.68 20.56 -12.58
C MET A 267 7.89 19.04 -12.58
N SER A 268 8.51 18.48 -13.61
CA SER A 268 8.77 17.04 -13.66
C SER A 268 9.73 16.59 -12.55
N LYS A 269 10.72 17.42 -12.19
CA LYS A 269 11.69 17.13 -11.14
C LYS A 269 11.05 17.09 -9.75
N VAL A 270 10.19 18.07 -9.44
CA VAL A 270 9.50 18.12 -8.13
C VAL A 270 8.39 17.06 -8.02
N ARG A 271 7.73 16.72 -9.12
CA ARG A 271 6.64 15.71 -9.16
C ARG A 271 7.11 14.32 -8.74
N THR A 272 8.40 13.98 -8.90
CA THR A 272 8.96 12.69 -8.43
C THR A 272 8.68 12.44 -6.94
N SER A 273 8.46 13.49 -6.13
CA SER A 273 8.03 13.38 -4.73
C SER A 273 6.73 12.58 -4.53
N VAL A 274 5.83 12.52 -5.54
CA VAL A 274 4.62 11.68 -5.49
C VAL A 274 4.94 10.20 -5.30
N GLU A 275 6.11 9.75 -5.76
CA GLU A 275 6.54 8.35 -5.67
C GLU A 275 7.07 7.98 -4.28
N TRP A 276 7.44 8.97 -3.46
CA TRP A 276 7.99 8.74 -2.12
C TRP A 276 6.99 8.04 -1.17
N PRO A 277 5.73 8.49 -1.03
CA PRO A 277 4.75 7.76 -0.23
C PRO A 277 4.46 6.37 -0.83
N TYR A 278 4.53 6.18 -2.15
CA TYR A 278 4.38 4.85 -2.74
C TYR A 278 5.51 3.91 -2.36
N GLY A 279 6.74 4.42 -2.24
CA GLY A 279 7.92 3.69 -1.77
C GLY A 279 7.85 3.29 -0.30
N GLN A 280 7.02 3.96 0.51
CA GLN A 280 6.75 3.57 1.90
C GLN A 280 5.67 2.48 1.99
N VAL A 281 4.81 2.36 0.98
CA VAL A 281 3.72 1.37 0.90
C VAL A 281 4.09 0.26 -0.08
N VAL A 282 5.28 -0.32 0.11
CA VAL A 282 5.75 -1.50 -0.64
C VAL A 282 6.05 -2.58 0.39
N ASN A 283 5.18 -3.60 0.43
CA ASN A 283 5.52 -4.90 1.01
C ASN A 283 6.16 -5.76 -0.07
#